data_AF-A0A7S1EJP6-F1
#
_entry.id   AF-A0A7S1EJP6-F1
#
_cell.length_a   1.000
_cell.length_b   1.000
_cell.length_c   1.000
_cell.angle_alpha   90.00
_cell.angle_beta   90.00
_cell.angle_gamma   90.00
#
_symmetry.space_group_name_H-M   'P 1'
#
loop_
_entity.id
_entity.type
_entity.pdbx_description
1 polymer ?
#
loop_
_entity_poly.entity_id
_entity_poly.type
_entity_poly.pdbx_seq_one_letter_code
_entity_poly.pdbx_strand_id
1 'polypeptide(L)'
;SNSVVLFPASDAVPLSDIPPSKWEGIQHVIIIDSTWITANQILTDTRLEGMPRVVISDEQTTFWRYHNLGETCLSTLECIYHFARQHWQHTSGGGGGYSGEVDALCF
;
A
#
# COMPACT_ATOMS: atom_id res chain seq x y z
N SER A 1 -6.63 -11.33 -11.80
CA SER A 1 -5.28 -10.73 -11.73
C SER A 1 -4.79 -10.88 -10.30
N ASN A 2 -3.52 -11.23 -10.09
CA ASN A 2 -2.88 -11.32 -8.75
C ASN A 2 -2.23 -10.00 -8.33
N SER A 3 -2.70 -8.89 -8.93
CA SER A 3 -2.20 -7.55 -8.74
C SER A 3 -3.21 -6.71 -7.98
N VAL A 4 -2.73 -5.89 -7.05
CA VAL A 4 -3.53 -4.92 -6.29
C VAL A 4 -3.01 -3.51 -6.52
N VAL A 5 -3.89 -2.52 -6.49
CA VAL A 5 -3.53 -1.10 -6.56
C VAL A 5 -3.54 -0.53 -5.15
N LEU A 6 -2.41 -0.01 -4.68
CA LEU A 6 -2.31 0.67 -3.40
C LEU A 6 -2.66 2.15 -3.59
N PHE A 7 -3.90 2.52 -3.27
CA PHE A 7 -4.37 3.89 -3.41
C PHE A 7 -5.59 4.18 -2.50
N PRO A 8 -5.63 5.33 -1.82
CA PRO A 8 -6.77 5.71 -0.97
C PRO A 8 -7.97 6.15 -1.81
N ALA A 9 -8.77 5.18 -2.24
CA ALA A 9 -10.04 5.43 -2.91
C ALA A 9 -11.23 5.04 -2.04
N SER A 10 -12.41 5.53 -2.38
CA SER A 10 -13.65 5.25 -1.64
C SER A 10 -14.02 3.77 -1.60
N ASP A 11 -13.58 3.00 -2.59
CA ASP A 11 -13.81 1.55 -2.75
C ASP A 11 -12.60 0.71 -2.32
N ALA A 12 -11.55 1.33 -1.79
CA ALA A 12 -10.35 0.63 -1.36
C ALA A 12 -10.57 -0.12 -0.04
N VAL A 13 -10.04 -1.34 0.04
CA VAL A 13 -10.08 -2.17 1.25
C VAL A 13 -8.86 -1.86 2.12
N PRO A 14 -9.02 -1.58 3.43
CA PRO A 14 -7.89 -1.45 4.34
C PRO A 14 -6.99 -2.69 4.32
N LEU A 15 -5.66 -2.52 4.37
CA LEU A 15 -4.75 -3.67 4.42
C LEU A 15 -5.02 -4.57 5.63
N SER A 16 -5.42 -3.99 6.77
CA SER A 16 -5.80 -4.70 7.99
C SER A 16 -7.04 -5.59 7.84
N ASP A 17 -7.90 -5.30 6.86
CA ASP A 17 -9.10 -6.07 6.56
C ASP A 17 -8.84 -7.21 5.54
N ILE A 18 -7.62 -7.30 4.98
CA ILE A 18 -7.27 -8.38 4.06
C ILE A 18 -7.10 -9.68 4.84
N PRO A 19 -7.92 -10.72 4.57
CA PRO A 19 -7.81 -11.98 5.28
C PRO A 19 -6.43 -12.62 5.03
N PRO A 20 -5.81 -13.26 6.06
CA PRO A 20 -4.49 -13.88 5.94
C PRO A 20 -4.31 -14.77 4.70
N SER A 21 -5.35 -15.53 4.35
CA SER A 21 -5.36 -16.46 3.20
C SER A 21 -5.23 -15.78 1.83
N LYS A 22 -5.51 -14.48 1.72
CA LYS A 22 -5.41 -13.75 0.44
C LYS A 22 -4.02 -13.19 0.17
N TRP A 23 -3.17 -13.05 1.19
CA TRP A 23 -1.84 -12.44 1.03
C TRP A 23 -0.91 -13.26 0.13
N GLU A 24 -0.96 -14.60 0.21
CA GLU A 24 -0.21 -15.49 -0.69
C GLU A 24 -0.59 -15.33 -2.16
N GLY A 25 -1.83 -14.90 -2.43
CA GLY A 25 -2.32 -14.64 -3.78
C GLY A 25 -1.89 -13.30 -4.36
N ILE A 26 -1.36 -12.38 -3.55
CA ILE A 26 -0.91 -11.06 -4.00
C ILE A 26 0.54 -11.17 -4.47
N GLN A 27 0.73 -11.11 -5.78
CA GLN A 27 2.05 -11.21 -6.41
C GLN A 27 2.61 -9.83 -6.79
N HIS A 28 1.74 -8.88 -7.12
CA HIS A 28 2.15 -7.56 -7.59
C HIS A 28 1.36 -6.48 -6.87
N VAL A 29 2.05 -5.42 -6.48
CA VAL A 29 1.45 -4.17 -6.00
C VAL A 29 1.75 -3.08 -7.01
N ILE A 30 0.72 -2.32 -7.37
CA ILE A 30 0.84 -1.15 -8.24
C ILE A 30 0.75 0.08 -7.36
N ILE A 31 1.79 0.90 -7.42
CA ILE A 31 1.90 2.18 -6.71
C ILE A 31 2.11 3.26 -7.76
N ILE A 32 1.36 4.36 -7.66
CA ILE A 32 1.43 5.47 -8.60
C ILE A 32 2.23 6.60 -7.94
N ASP A 33 3.47 6.80 -8.41
CA ASP A 33 4.31 7.90 -7.94
C ASP A 33 4.10 9.14 -8.81
N SER A 34 3.26 10.06 -8.33
CA SER A 34 3.00 11.34 -9.00
C SER A 34 2.35 12.33 -8.04
N THR A 35 2.08 13.55 -8.50
CA THR A 35 1.22 14.48 -7.74
C THR A 35 -0.18 13.90 -7.58
N TRP A 36 -0.91 14.26 -6.52
CA TRP A 36 -2.24 13.73 -6.25
C TRP A 36 -3.24 13.95 -7.38
N ILE A 37 -3.18 15.11 -8.06
CA ILE A 37 -4.05 15.39 -9.21
C ILE A 37 -3.73 14.41 -10.35
N THR A 38 -2.44 14.23 -10.65
CA THR A 38 -1.98 13.29 -11.69
C THR A 38 -2.32 11.85 -11.33
N ALA A 39 -2.15 11.44 -10.07
CA ALA A 39 -2.46 10.09 -9.61
C ALA A 39 -3.95 9.78 -9.78
N ASN A 40 -4.82 10.72 -9.42
CA ASN A 40 -6.26 10.60 -9.65
C ASN A 40 -6.61 10.47 -11.14
N GLN A 41 -5.91 11.17 -12.02
CA GLN A 41 -6.10 11.01 -13.48
C GLN A 41 -5.64 9.63 -13.96
N ILE A 42 -4.47 9.16 -13.51
CA ILE A 42 -3.93 7.84 -13.87
C ILE A 42 -4.88 6.72 -13.44
N LEU A 43 -5.56 6.86 -12.31
CA LEU A 43 -6.52 5.87 -11.82
C LEU A 43 -7.76 5.70 -12.69
N THR A 44 -8.05 6.65 -13.58
CA THR A 44 -9.15 6.53 -14.55
C THR A 44 -8.76 5.73 -15.80
N ASP A 45 -7.49 5.30 -15.91
CA ASP A 45 -7.01 4.48 -17.01
C ASP A 45 -7.69 3.10 -17.01
N THR A 46 -8.17 2.66 -18.18
CA THR A 46 -8.90 1.40 -18.35
C THR A 46 -8.06 0.17 -18.00
N ARG A 47 -6.73 0.27 -17.99
CA ARG A 47 -5.84 -0.82 -17.56
C ARG A 47 -5.90 -1.08 -16.06
N LEU A 48 -6.34 -0.10 -15.27
CA LEU A 48 -6.52 -0.21 -13.82
C LEU A 48 -7.98 -0.49 -13.44
N GLU A 49 -8.89 -0.43 -14.40
CA GLU A 49 -10.32 -0.67 -14.17
C GLU A 49 -10.57 -2.09 -13.66
N GLY A 50 -11.38 -2.22 -12.61
CA GLY A 50 -11.72 -3.50 -11.98
C GLY A 50 -10.58 -4.16 -11.20
N MET A 51 -9.41 -3.53 -11.09
CA MET A 51 -8.35 -4.05 -10.22
C MET A 51 -8.70 -3.83 -8.74
N PRO A 52 -8.45 -4.81 -7.86
CA PRO A 52 -8.65 -4.63 -6.43
C PRO A 52 -7.81 -3.47 -5.90
N ARG A 53 -8.43 -2.61 -5.09
CA ARG A 53 -7.79 -1.44 -4.50
C ARG A 53 -7.64 -1.65 -3.01
N VAL A 54 -6.48 -1.28 -2.50
CA VAL A 54 -6.15 -1.40 -1.09
C VAL A 54 -5.60 -0.09 -0.56
N VAL A 55 -5.76 0.14 0.74
CA VAL A 55 -5.32 1.37 1.40
C VAL A 55 -4.65 1.06 2.75
N ILE A 56 -3.63 1.85 3.10
CA ILE A 56 -3.06 1.85 4.44
C ILE A 56 -3.80 2.93 5.25
N SER A 57 -4.69 2.52 6.14
CA SER A 57 -5.50 3.44 6.98
C SER A 57 -4.94 3.66 8.38
N ASP A 58 -4.12 2.74 8.86
CA ASP A 58 -3.78 2.62 10.28
C ASP A 58 -2.44 3.29 10.62
N GLU A 59 -1.82 3.95 9.63
CA GLU A 59 -0.51 4.58 9.72
C GLU A 59 -0.62 6.08 9.45
N GLN A 60 0.19 6.86 10.16
CA GLN A 60 0.31 8.29 9.96
C GLN A 60 1.65 8.63 9.31
N THR A 61 1.64 9.56 8.37
CA THR A 61 2.83 10.04 7.68
C THR A 61 3.80 10.66 8.71
N THR A 62 5.02 10.15 8.72
CA THR A 62 6.14 10.72 9.47
C THR A 62 7.01 11.60 8.57
N PHE A 63 6.77 11.54 7.26
CA PHE A 63 7.47 12.34 6.28
C PHE A 63 7.11 13.83 6.39
N TRP A 64 8.09 14.65 6.77
CA TRP A 64 7.90 16.09 6.91
C TRP A 64 7.78 16.76 5.54
N ARG A 65 6.54 17.05 5.14
CA ARG A 65 6.21 17.94 4.00
C ARG A 65 4.97 18.76 4.35
N TYR A 66 4.88 19.98 3.83
CA TYR A 66 3.66 20.78 3.93
C TYR A 66 2.62 20.25 2.92
N HIS A 67 1.52 19.67 3.40
CA HIS A 67 0.39 19.28 2.54
C HIS A 67 -0.95 19.32 3.31
N ASN A 68 -2.05 19.53 2.57
CA ASN A 68 -3.40 19.67 3.13
C ASN A 68 -4.29 18.42 2.92
N LEU A 69 -3.69 17.26 2.66
CA LEU A 69 -4.43 16.05 2.22
C LEU A 69 -4.77 15.07 3.36
N GLY A 70 -4.26 15.34 4.57
CA GLY A 70 -4.50 14.52 5.76
C GLY A 70 -3.29 13.66 6.14
N GLU A 71 -3.20 13.27 7.42
CA GLU A 71 -2.05 12.56 7.99
C GLU A 71 -1.94 11.11 7.48
N THR A 72 -3.00 10.53 6.93
CA THR A 72 -3.00 9.19 6.32
C THR A 72 -2.51 9.18 4.87
N CYS A 73 -2.19 10.35 4.30
CA CYS A 73 -1.61 10.48 2.96
C CYS A 73 -0.09 10.28 3.00
N LEU A 74 0.31 9.03 3.16
CA LEU A 74 1.69 8.55 3.18
C LEU A 74 2.47 8.94 1.90
N SER A 75 3.78 9.06 2.03
CA SER A 75 4.70 9.12 0.90
C SER A 75 4.77 7.78 0.16
N THR A 76 5.21 7.80 -1.10
CA THR A 76 5.44 6.57 -1.89
C THR A 76 6.36 5.59 -1.16
N LEU A 77 7.37 6.12 -0.45
CA LEU A 77 8.32 5.35 0.35
C LEU A 77 7.63 4.63 1.52
N GLU A 78 6.84 5.36 2.31
CA GLU A 78 6.06 4.79 3.41
C GLU A 78 5.08 3.74 2.89
N CYS A 79 4.39 4.01 1.78
CA CYS A 79 3.50 3.06 1.12
C CYS A 79 4.22 1.73 0.78
N ILE A 80 5.42 1.81 0.17
CA ILE A 80 6.23 0.62 -0.15
C ILE A 80 6.60 -0.13 1.13
N TYR A 81 7.11 0.58 2.14
CA TYR A 81 7.55 -0.01 3.40
C TYR A 81 6.42 -0.73 4.13
N HIS A 82 5.30 -0.06 4.39
CA HIS A 82 4.18 -0.64 5.13
C HIS A 82 3.55 -1.81 4.37
N PHE A 83 3.45 -1.72 3.04
CA PHE A 83 2.96 -2.83 2.23
C PHE A 83 3.90 -4.04 2.30
N ALA A 84 5.20 -3.85 2.11
CA ALA A 84 6.20 -4.92 2.17
C ALA A 84 6.24 -5.59 3.54
N ARG A 85 6.13 -4.80 4.62
CA ARG A 85 6.11 -5.29 6.00
C ARG A 85 4.89 -6.18 6.25
N GLN A 86 3.69 -5.75 5.86
CA GLN A 86 2.48 -6.56 6.02
C GLN A 86 2.53 -7.82 5.15
N HIS A 87 2.99 -7.70 3.90
CA HIS A 87 3.13 -8.85 3.01
C HIS A 87 4.10 -9.89 3.59
N TRP A 88 5.26 -9.48 4.09
CA TRP A 88 6.21 -10.36 4.75
C TRP A 88 5.60 -11.01 5.99
N GLN A 89 4.92 -10.24 6.85
CA GLN A 89 4.30 -10.73 8.07
C GLN A 89 3.27 -11.85 7.79
N HIS A 90 2.49 -11.71 6.71
CA HIS A 90 1.45 -12.68 6.35
C HIS A 90 1.92 -13.85 5.49
N THR A 91 3.08 -13.76 4.81
CA THR A 91 3.59 -14.83 3.94
C THR A 91 4.77 -15.60 4.54
N SER A 92 5.68 -14.90 5.23
CA SER A 92 6.97 -15.42 5.69
C SER A 92 7.15 -15.30 7.21
N GLY A 93 6.43 -14.38 7.85
CA GLY A 93 6.65 -13.97 9.25
C GLY A 93 6.36 -15.04 10.31
N GLY A 94 5.80 -16.20 9.96
CA GLY A 94 5.77 -17.39 10.82
C GLY A 94 5.22 -17.22 12.24
N GLY A 95 4.40 -16.20 12.49
CA GLY A 95 3.88 -15.84 13.83
C GLY A 95 4.90 -15.16 14.76
N GLY A 96 6.13 -14.92 14.30
CA GLY A 96 7.12 -14.10 14.99
C GLY A 96 6.80 -12.61 14.88
N GLY A 97 7.30 -11.81 15.83
CA GLY A 97 7.23 -10.36 15.72
C GLY A 97 8.14 -9.83 14.59
N TYR A 98 7.77 -8.70 14.01
CA TYR A 98 8.59 -7.99 13.03
C TYR A 98 9.92 -7.52 13.66
N SER A 99 11.06 -7.90 13.08
CA SER A 99 12.42 -7.60 13.56
C SER A 99 13.27 -6.83 12.53
N GLY A 100 12.62 -6.12 11.61
CA GLY A 100 13.30 -5.26 10.64
C GLY A 100 13.66 -5.96 9.33
N GLU A 101 12.98 -7.04 9.00
CA GLU A 101 13.27 -7.88 7.83
C GLU A 101 13.13 -7.13 6.51
N VAL A 102 12.31 -6.06 6.47
CA VAL A 102 12.16 -5.19 5.30
C VAL A 102 12.70 -3.78 5.53
N ASP A 103 13.42 -3.53 6.62
CA ASP A 103 13.94 -2.18 6.90
C ASP A 103 14.95 -1.77 5.83
N ALA A 104 15.79 -2.69 5.34
CA ALA A 104 16.78 -2.44 4.29
C ALA A 104 16.19 -2.18 2.88
N LEU A 105 14.87 -2.24 2.70
CA LEU A 105 14.24 -2.23 1.37
C LEU A 105 14.36 -0.88 0.64
N CYS A 106 14.73 0.19 1.37
CA CYS A 106 14.86 1.53 0.82
C CYS A 106 16.14 2.25 1.26
N PHE A 107 17.18 1.49 1.63
CA PHE A 107 18.52 2.01 1.95
C PHE A 107 19.55 1.61 0.87
#